data_AF-A0A1V5AWE9-F1
#
_entry.id   AF-A0A1V5AWE9-F1
#
_cell.length_a   1.000
_cell.length_b   1.000
_cell.length_c   1.000
_cell.angle_alpha   90.00
_cell.angle_beta   90.00
_cell.angle_gamma   90.00
#
_symmetry.space_group_name_H-M   'P 1'
#
loop_
_entity.id
_entity.type
_entity.pdbx_description
1 polymer ?
#
loop_
_entity_poly.entity_id
_entity_poly.type
_entity_poly.pdbx_seq_one_letter_code
_entity_poly.pdbx_strand_id
1 'polypeptide(L)'
;MLLELASKVEHGYCLGWALSQSKVFDSQETLLLIQGLGSTEATRRDAFAGLLNGRAAIKGQTWLEGLRSSETWKRWTLQQRVDYYILLPFVQSTWDALEDEEAEIQRLYWANICINGRGDLEPKDCEYVILKLAEHERLWAAVDFMALYKNKMGNSAKLVAEVLDRAILDKRTKGIDWGFVAYGVGELLDLLEASNEIEKAQIAQFEWFFLPLLRNYRRPKILYKALTNDPEFFAEVLKWPYRAKGEEPSEPTEEKSIRARLGYDLLRSWTHPPGVNEDGSVDPEKLRSWITRARELTHANGRADVADHHIGQVLAHYPKGIDGAWPHETLRDLIEDLGSEEIEKGIIIGIYNSRGVISRSIGEGGTQEREIAERYLDYVRKLSDNWPRTARLVKKTADGYELDARREDKRAELDEDLMG
;
A
#
# COMPACT_ATOMS: atom_id res chain seq x y z
N MET A 1 -20.24 43.81 -10.52
CA MET A 1 -18.92 44.09 -9.89
C MET A 1 -18.46 42.99 -8.91
N LEU A 2 -19.07 42.80 -7.71
CA LEU A 2 -18.58 41.78 -6.75
C LEU A 2 -18.66 40.34 -7.30
N LEU A 3 -19.80 39.98 -7.90
CA LEU A 3 -19.99 38.65 -8.51
C LEU A 3 -19.05 38.41 -9.69
N GLU A 4 -18.74 39.44 -10.47
CA GLU A 4 -17.77 39.35 -11.58
C GLU A 4 -16.33 39.25 -11.06
N LEU A 5 -16.00 39.93 -9.97
CA LEU A 5 -14.70 39.83 -9.32
C LEU A 5 -14.50 38.42 -8.75
N ALA A 6 -15.52 37.87 -8.08
CA ALA A 6 -15.51 36.50 -7.56
C ALA A 6 -15.34 35.42 -8.65
N SER A 7 -15.58 35.75 -9.91
CA SER A 7 -15.36 34.85 -11.05
C SER A 7 -14.00 35.03 -11.74
N LYS A 8 -13.22 36.07 -11.40
CA LYS A 8 -11.98 36.44 -12.12
C LYS A 8 -10.70 36.37 -11.27
N VAL A 9 -10.83 36.26 -9.96
CA VAL A 9 -9.67 36.20 -9.06
C VAL A 9 -9.02 34.82 -9.06
N GLU A 10 -7.70 34.79 -8.86
CA GLU A 10 -6.94 33.54 -8.78
C GLU A 10 -7.21 32.77 -7.47
N HIS A 11 -7.49 33.49 -6.38
CA HIS A 11 -7.76 32.92 -5.06
C HIS A 11 -9.13 33.36 -4.55
N GLY A 12 -10.19 32.68 -5.01
CA GLY A 12 -11.58 32.95 -4.62
C GLY A 12 -11.78 32.98 -3.11
N TYR A 13 -11.33 31.94 -2.40
CA TYR A 13 -11.50 31.83 -0.94
C TYR A 13 -10.94 33.03 -0.16
N CYS A 14 -9.73 33.48 -0.49
CA CYS A 14 -9.09 34.62 0.17
C CYS A 14 -9.88 35.93 -0.04
N LEU A 15 -10.44 36.14 -1.24
CA LEU A 15 -11.33 37.26 -1.51
C LEU A 15 -12.57 37.20 -0.61
N GLY A 16 -13.20 36.02 -0.54
CA GLY A 16 -14.34 35.76 0.34
C GLY A 16 -14.07 36.11 1.79
N TRP A 17 -12.96 35.58 2.31
CA TRP A 17 -12.53 35.83 3.68
C TRP A 17 -12.29 37.32 3.93
N ALA A 18 -11.61 38.03 3.03
CA ALA A 18 -11.39 39.47 3.16
C ALA A 18 -12.71 40.26 3.16
N LEU A 19 -13.67 39.88 2.31
CA LEU A 19 -15.00 40.48 2.28
C LEU A 19 -15.78 40.29 3.58
N SER A 20 -15.58 39.16 4.27
CA SER A 20 -16.22 38.90 5.57
C SER A 20 -15.78 39.87 6.66
N GLN A 21 -14.55 40.40 6.58
CA GLN A 21 -13.99 41.34 7.55
C GLN A 21 -14.47 42.79 7.31
N SER A 22 -15.12 43.04 6.17
CA SER A 22 -15.59 44.36 5.78
C SER A 22 -17.01 44.63 6.24
N LYS A 23 -17.23 45.76 6.92
CA LYS A 23 -18.57 46.21 7.35
C LYS A 23 -19.47 46.70 6.21
N VAL A 24 -18.91 46.84 5.00
CA VAL A 24 -19.60 47.43 3.83
C VAL A 24 -20.85 46.63 3.45
N PHE A 25 -20.86 45.32 3.72
CA PHE A 25 -21.92 44.43 3.26
C PHE A 25 -22.78 43.86 4.39
N ASP A 26 -22.63 44.35 5.63
CA ASP A 26 -23.33 43.79 6.81
C ASP A 26 -24.86 43.77 6.64
N SER A 27 -25.43 44.72 5.92
CA SER A 27 -26.87 44.81 5.63
C SER A 27 -27.33 43.99 4.41
N GLN A 28 -26.40 43.44 3.63
CA GLN A 28 -26.66 42.68 2.40
C GLN A 28 -26.10 41.25 2.44
N GLU A 29 -25.55 40.81 3.58
CA GLU A 29 -24.88 39.51 3.72
C GLU A 29 -25.76 38.34 3.26
N THR A 30 -26.99 38.28 3.72
CA THR A 30 -27.93 37.21 3.36
C THR A 30 -28.23 37.19 1.87
N LEU A 31 -28.33 38.37 1.23
CA LEU A 31 -28.54 38.48 -0.21
C LEU A 31 -27.30 38.00 -0.99
N LEU A 32 -26.10 38.34 -0.51
CA LEU A 32 -24.85 37.91 -1.12
C LEU A 32 -24.66 36.39 -1.03
N LEU A 33 -25.02 35.78 0.10
CA LEU A 33 -24.98 34.33 0.25
C LEU A 33 -25.97 33.64 -0.71
N ILE A 34 -27.20 34.14 -0.86
CA ILE A 34 -28.18 33.63 -1.85
C ILE A 34 -27.66 33.76 -3.28
N GLN A 35 -26.97 34.86 -3.61
CA GLN A 35 -26.47 35.05 -4.97
C GLN A 35 -25.21 34.26 -5.26
N GLY A 36 -24.49 33.84 -4.22
CA GLY A 36 -23.12 33.36 -4.32
C GLY A 36 -22.93 31.88 -4.10
N LEU A 37 -23.58 31.33 -3.07
CA LEU A 37 -23.57 29.90 -2.78
C LEU A 37 -24.32 29.14 -3.89
N GLY A 38 -23.96 27.89 -4.11
CA GLY A 38 -24.56 27.03 -5.12
C GLY A 38 -24.11 27.29 -6.56
N SER A 39 -23.04 28.07 -6.74
CA SER A 39 -22.51 28.35 -8.08
C SER A 39 -21.87 27.11 -8.71
N THR A 40 -22.00 26.92 -10.02
CA THR A 40 -21.26 25.88 -10.76
C THR A 40 -19.81 26.28 -11.04
N GLU A 41 -19.47 27.56 -10.89
CA GLU A 41 -18.12 28.10 -11.08
C GLU A 41 -17.28 27.93 -9.80
N ALA A 42 -16.15 27.22 -9.89
CA ALA A 42 -15.31 26.87 -8.74
C ALA A 42 -14.81 28.10 -7.97
N THR A 43 -14.21 29.06 -8.66
CA THR A 43 -13.69 30.30 -8.04
C THR A 43 -14.77 31.07 -7.28
N ARG A 44 -15.98 31.12 -7.85
CA ARG A 44 -17.11 31.80 -7.23
C ARG A 44 -17.58 31.04 -6.00
N ARG A 45 -17.73 29.71 -6.08
CA ARG A 45 -18.03 28.88 -4.90
C ARG A 45 -17.02 29.13 -3.79
N ASP A 46 -15.73 29.09 -4.10
CA ASP A 46 -14.67 29.27 -3.11
C ASP A 46 -14.74 30.66 -2.45
N ALA A 47 -15.03 31.72 -3.23
CA ALA A 47 -15.22 33.06 -2.68
C ALA A 47 -16.41 33.16 -1.72
N PHE A 48 -17.53 32.53 -2.04
CA PHE A 48 -18.69 32.56 -1.15
C PHE A 48 -18.55 31.61 0.05
N ALA A 49 -17.79 30.53 -0.10
CA ALA A 49 -17.35 29.69 1.01
C ALA A 49 -16.46 30.47 1.99
N GLY A 50 -15.46 31.21 1.48
CA GLY A 50 -14.61 32.08 2.30
C GLY A 50 -15.39 33.17 3.02
N LEU A 51 -16.40 33.75 2.36
CA LEU A 51 -17.30 34.74 2.97
C LEU A 51 -18.10 34.14 4.13
N LEU A 52 -18.71 32.96 3.92
CA LEU A 52 -19.48 32.29 4.96
C LEU A 52 -18.59 31.91 6.16
N ASN A 53 -17.44 31.28 5.92
CA ASN A 53 -16.50 30.90 6.97
C ASN A 53 -15.98 32.11 7.77
N GLY A 54 -15.61 33.19 7.08
CA GLY A 54 -15.14 34.38 7.77
C GLY A 54 -16.23 35.07 8.60
N ARG A 55 -17.50 35.06 8.14
CA ARG A 55 -18.62 35.57 8.93
C ARG A 55 -18.97 34.67 10.10
N ALA A 56 -18.92 33.35 9.92
CA ALA A 56 -19.07 32.40 11.01
C ALA A 56 -18.02 32.62 12.11
N ALA A 57 -16.76 32.90 11.72
CA ALA A 57 -15.70 33.22 12.67
C ALA A 57 -15.94 34.52 13.46
N ILE A 58 -16.56 35.53 12.85
CA ILE A 58 -16.88 36.82 13.50
C ILE A 58 -18.14 36.73 14.36
N LYS A 59 -19.20 36.10 13.86
CA LYS A 59 -20.56 36.12 14.47
C LYS A 59 -20.88 34.89 15.31
N GLY A 60 -20.08 33.83 15.21
CA GLY A 60 -20.24 32.59 15.96
C GLY A 60 -21.41 31.72 15.48
N GLN A 61 -21.62 30.61 16.19
CA GLN A 61 -22.56 29.55 15.82
C GLN A 61 -24.03 29.98 15.79
N THR A 62 -24.44 30.85 16.72
CA THR A 62 -25.84 31.31 16.79
C THR A 62 -26.29 32.02 15.52
N TRP A 63 -25.37 32.71 14.83
CA TRP A 63 -25.68 33.32 13.54
C TRP A 63 -25.87 32.28 12.44
N LEU A 64 -25.03 31.24 12.39
CA LEU A 64 -25.17 30.14 11.45
C LEU A 64 -26.50 29.41 11.65
N GLU A 65 -26.81 29.03 12.89
CA GLU A 65 -28.10 28.41 13.24
C GLU A 65 -29.28 29.29 12.86
N GLY A 66 -29.17 30.61 13.07
CA GLY A 66 -30.18 31.59 12.67
C GLY A 66 -30.42 31.65 11.15
N LEU A 67 -29.43 31.31 10.32
CA LEU A 67 -29.63 31.22 8.87
C LEU A 67 -30.62 30.09 8.52
N ARG A 68 -30.52 28.94 9.19
CA ARG A 68 -31.40 27.77 8.97
C ARG A 68 -32.86 28.06 9.34
N SER A 69 -33.09 28.87 10.37
CA SER A 69 -34.44 29.27 10.80
C SER A 69 -35.03 30.44 10.00
N SER A 70 -34.28 31.01 9.05
CA SER A 70 -34.72 32.20 8.31
C SER A 70 -35.68 31.85 7.16
N GLU A 71 -36.52 32.81 6.78
CA GLU A 71 -37.32 32.72 5.55
C GLU A 71 -36.44 32.59 4.28
N THR A 72 -35.17 32.99 4.40
CA THR A 72 -34.17 32.87 3.34
C THR A 72 -33.79 31.40 3.09
N TRP A 73 -33.67 30.59 4.15
CA TRP A 73 -33.37 29.16 4.04
C TRP A 73 -34.36 28.41 3.14
N LYS A 74 -35.65 28.74 3.29
CA LYS A 74 -36.73 28.16 2.47
C LYS A 74 -36.57 28.45 0.98
N ARG A 75 -35.89 29.55 0.63
CA ARG A 75 -35.64 29.98 -0.76
C ARG A 75 -34.31 29.46 -1.31
N TRP A 76 -33.45 28.88 -0.47
CA TRP A 76 -32.18 28.34 -0.93
C TRP A 76 -32.38 27.11 -1.79
N THR A 77 -31.55 27.01 -2.84
CA THR A 77 -31.49 25.82 -3.68
C THR A 77 -30.84 24.66 -2.91
N LEU A 78 -31.00 23.44 -3.43
CA LEU A 78 -30.34 22.25 -2.88
C LEU A 78 -28.83 22.46 -2.73
N GLN A 79 -28.16 22.94 -3.78
CA GLN A 79 -26.71 23.16 -3.75
C GLN A 79 -26.30 24.23 -2.73
N GLN A 80 -27.10 25.27 -2.52
CA GLN A 80 -26.82 26.31 -1.51
C GLN A 80 -26.84 25.75 -0.09
N ARG A 81 -27.80 24.89 0.22
CA ARG A 81 -27.87 24.21 1.50
C ARG A 81 -26.70 23.24 1.68
N VAL A 82 -26.33 22.50 0.64
CA VAL A 82 -25.15 21.61 0.64
C VAL A 82 -23.88 22.40 0.93
N ASP A 83 -23.63 23.49 0.20
CA ASP A 83 -22.45 24.32 0.40
C ASP A 83 -22.39 24.87 1.83
N TYR A 84 -23.53 25.24 2.40
CA TYR A 84 -23.62 25.65 3.80
C TYR A 84 -23.19 24.53 4.77
N TYR A 85 -23.71 23.32 4.63
CA TYR A 85 -23.33 22.21 5.52
C TYR A 85 -21.86 21.81 5.36
N ILE A 86 -21.30 21.86 4.15
CA ILE A 86 -19.87 21.56 3.90
C ILE A 86 -18.94 22.48 4.70
N LEU A 87 -19.39 23.70 4.98
CA LEU A 87 -18.61 24.74 5.65
C LEU A 87 -18.82 24.76 7.17
N LEU A 88 -19.83 24.07 7.67
CA LEU A 88 -20.02 23.90 9.11
C LEU A 88 -18.92 23.00 9.72
N PRO A 89 -18.68 23.11 11.04
CA PRO A 89 -17.74 22.22 11.70
C PRO A 89 -18.10 20.75 11.53
N PHE A 90 -17.08 19.92 11.41
CA PHE A 90 -17.20 18.49 11.15
C PHE A 90 -17.42 17.73 12.48
N VAL A 91 -18.62 17.90 13.05
CA VAL A 91 -19.01 17.42 14.38
C VAL A 91 -20.44 16.88 14.38
N GLN A 92 -20.79 16.09 15.41
CA GLN A 92 -22.09 15.44 15.55
C GLN A 92 -23.29 16.37 15.36
N SER A 93 -23.30 17.55 15.99
CA SER A 93 -24.44 18.49 15.90
C SER A 93 -24.72 18.97 14.47
N THR A 94 -23.69 19.05 13.62
CA THR A 94 -23.85 19.40 12.20
C THR A 94 -24.54 18.27 11.44
N TRP A 95 -24.17 17.02 11.75
CA TRP A 95 -24.75 15.85 11.10
C TRP A 95 -26.19 15.60 11.56
N ASP A 96 -26.49 15.77 12.85
CA ASP A 96 -27.85 15.71 13.37
C ASP A 96 -28.76 16.72 12.65
N ALA A 97 -28.27 17.95 12.44
CA ALA A 97 -28.99 18.97 11.69
C ALA A 97 -29.17 18.63 10.20
N LEU A 98 -28.21 17.93 9.60
CA LEU A 98 -28.25 17.48 8.21
C LEU A 98 -29.27 16.34 8.03
N GLU A 99 -29.45 15.47 9.03
CA GLU A 99 -30.42 14.36 8.97
C GLU A 99 -31.87 14.83 8.84
N ASP A 100 -32.18 16.03 9.35
CA ASP A 100 -33.50 16.67 9.19
C ASP A 100 -33.76 17.20 7.76
N GLU A 101 -32.73 17.31 6.92
CA GLU A 101 -32.86 17.81 5.55
C GLU A 101 -33.30 16.71 4.57
N GLU A 102 -33.72 17.13 3.38
CA GLU A 102 -34.10 16.23 2.29
C GLU A 102 -32.96 15.26 1.92
N ALA A 103 -33.29 14.02 1.59
CA ALA A 103 -32.32 12.95 1.29
C ALA A 103 -31.30 13.33 0.19
N GLU A 104 -31.71 14.15 -0.78
CA GLU A 104 -30.82 14.63 -1.84
C GLU A 104 -29.74 15.59 -1.33
N ILE A 105 -30.04 16.41 -0.32
CA ILE A 105 -29.05 17.30 0.33
C ILE A 105 -28.03 16.46 1.09
N GLN A 106 -28.49 15.47 1.86
CA GLN A 106 -27.62 14.54 2.58
C GLN A 106 -26.69 13.81 1.60
N ARG A 107 -27.25 13.30 0.50
CA ARG A 107 -26.49 12.62 -0.56
C ARG A 107 -25.43 13.53 -1.16
N LEU A 108 -25.78 14.76 -1.53
CA LEU A 108 -24.85 15.72 -2.12
C LEU A 108 -23.77 16.18 -1.12
N TYR A 109 -24.10 16.35 0.16
CA TYR A 109 -23.12 16.65 1.19
C TYR A 109 -22.08 15.52 1.31
N TRP A 110 -22.54 14.29 1.55
CA TRP A 110 -21.62 13.16 1.73
C TRP A 110 -20.86 12.85 0.46
N ALA A 111 -21.43 13.08 -0.72
CA ALA A 111 -20.74 12.95 -2.00
C ALA A 111 -19.54 13.90 -2.15
N ASN A 112 -19.59 15.11 -1.56
CA ASN A 112 -18.64 16.19 -1.84
C ASN A 112 -17.76 16.58 -0.64
N ILE A 113 -18.08 16.13 0.58
CA ILE A 113 -17.35 16.55 1.78
C ILE A 113 -15.86 16.13 1.73
N CYS A 114 -14.95 17.07 2.00
CA CYS A 114 -13.53 16.76 2.11
C CYS A 114 -13.25 16.00 3.42
N ILE A 115 -12.45 14.94 3.39
CA ILE A 115 -12.11 14.16 4.60
C ILE A 115 -10.84 14.67 5.30
N ASN A 116 -10.06 15.51 4.63
CA ASN A 116 -8.76 15.98 5.11
C ASN A 116 -8.91 17.17 6.07
N GLY A 117 -7.98 17.28 7.02
CA GLY A 117 -7.87 18.44 7.90
C GLY A 117 -9.03 18.61 8.89
N ARG A 118 -9.64 17.51 9.36
CA ARG A 118 -10.79 17.55 10.29
C ARG A 118 -10.43 17.58 11.78
N GLY A 119 -9.13 17.64 12.11
CA GLY A 119 -8.67 17.76 13.49
C GLY A 119 -8.71 16.42 14.24
N ASP A 120 -8.83 16.47 15.56
CA ASP A 120 -9.00 15.26 16.38
C ASP A 120 -10.50 14.94 16.51
N LEU A 121 -10.87 13.71 16.18
CA LEU A 121 -12.24 13.21 16.27
C LEU A 121 -12.32 12.11 17.33
N GLU A 122 -13.49 12.01 17.96
CA GLU A 122 -13.79 10.90 18.87
C GLU A 122 -14.02 9.61 18.09
N PRO A 123 -13.70 8.42 18.64
CA PRO A 123 -13.89 7.15 17.96
C PRO A 123 -15.31 6.93 17.41
N LYS A 124 -16.34 7.35 18.16
CA LYS A 124 -17.75 7.27 17.73
C LYS A 124 -18.05 8.13 16.50
N ASP A 125 -17.41 9.30 16.38
CA ASP A 125 -17.63 10.24 15.28
C ASP A 125 -16.92 9.71 14.03
N CYS A 126 -15.74 9.12 14.22
CA CYS A 126 -15.04 8.40 13.17
C CYS A 126 -15.88 7.25 12.59
N GLU A 127 -16.44 6.39 13.44
CA GLU A 127 -17.30 5.28 13.02
C GLU A 127 -18.52 5.77 12.24
N TYR A 128 -19.20 6.79 12.75
CA TYR A 128 -20.33 7.42 12.06
C TYR A 128 -19.95 7.93 10.66
N VAL A 129 -18.83 8.64 10.53
CA VAL A 129 -18.36 9.16 9.24
C VAL A 129 -18.02 8.04 8.26
N ILE A 130 -17.38 6.96 8.72
CA ILE A 130 -17.06 5.80 7.89
C ILE A 130 -18.34 5.18 7.31
N LEU A 131 -19.33 4.95 8.18
CA LEU A 131 -20.62 4.40 7.78
C LEU A 131 -21.31 5.31 6.76
N LYS A 132 -21.34 6.63 6.99
CA LYS A 132 -21.96 7.58 6.06
C LYS A 132 -21.23 7.65 4.72
N LEU A 133 -19.89 7.64 4.71
CA LEU A 133 -19.13 7.58 3.47
C LEU A 133 -19.43 6.28 2.69
N ALA A 134 -19.52 5.15 3.38
CA ALA A 134 -19.82 3.87 2.77
C ALA A 134 -21.28 3.79 2.26
N GLU A 135 -22.26 4.29 3.02
CA GLU A 135 -23.68 4.42 2.62
C GLU A 135 -23.82 5.24 1.33
N HIS A 136 -23.06 6.32 1.21
CA HIS A 136 -23.05 7.20 0.05
C HIS A 136 -21.98 6.85 -0.99
N GLU A 137 -21.57 5.58 -1.04
CA GLU A 137 -20.77 5.01 -2.12
C GLU A 137 -19.36 5.62 -2.30
N ARG A 138 -18.83 6.27 -1.26
CA ARG A 138 -17.48 6.83 -1.22
C ARG A 138 -16.51 5.90 -0.49
N LEU A 139 -16.44 4.65 -0.93
CA LEU A 139 -15.71 3.58 -0.25
C LEU A 139 -14.20 3.88 -0.14
N TRP A 140 -13.58 4.39 -1.20
CA TRP A 140 -12.16 4.75 -1.16
C TRP A 140 -11.86 5.96 -0.25
N ALA A 141 -12.79 6.92 -0.17
CA ALA A 141 -12.66 8.00 0.81
C ALA A 141 -12.84 7.48 2.25
N ALA A 142 -13.67 6.46 2.46
CA ALA A 142 -13.78 5.79 3.75
C ALA A 142 -12.47 5.05 4.10
N VAL A 143 -11.84 4.37 3.14
CA VAL A 143 -10.51 3.74 3.33
C VAL A 143 -9.45 4.77 3.74
N ASP A 144 -9.38 5.88 3.01
CA ASP A 144 -8.45 6.98 3.31
C ASP A 144 -8.72 7.59 4.69
N PHE A 145 -10.00 7.80 5.02
CA PHE A 145 -10.39 8.33 6.33
C PHE A 145 -10.04 7.35 7.46
N MET A 146 -10.27 6.05 7.29
CA MET A 146 -9.86 5.03 8.27
C MET A 146 -8.35 5.04 8.49
N ALA A 147 -7.55 5.19 7.43
CA ALA A 147 -6.10 5.28 7.52
C ALA A 147 -5.64 6.56 8.26
N LEU A 148 -6.25 7.71 7.95
CA LEU A 148 -5.97 8.98 8.63
C LEU A 148 -6.24 8.91 10.14
N TYR A 149 -7.31 8.22 10.53
CA TYR A 149 -7.75 8.08 11.91
C TYR A 149 -7.45 6.71 12.53
N LYS A 150 -6.45 5.98 12.02
CA LYS A 150 -6.15 4.58 12.44
C LYS A 150 -6.07 4.38 13.95
N ASN A 151 -5.51 5.37 14.67
CA ASN A 151 -5.34 5.33 16.12
C ASN A 151 -6.68 5.32 16.89
N LYS A 152 -7.78 5.74 16.23
CA LYS A 152 -9.14 5.73 16.77
C LYS A 152 -9.91 4.47 16.36
N MET A 153 -9.36 3.64 15.47
CA MET A 153 -10.02 2.44 14.91
C MET A 153 -9.72 1.14 15.67
N GLY A 154 -9.04 1.21 16.82
CA GLY A 154 -8.54 0.02 17.53
C GLY A 154 -9.61 -1.02 17.87
N ASN A 155 -10.87 -0.61 18.04
CA ASN A 155 -12.01 -1.49 18.35
C ASN A 155 -12.97 -1.69 17.16
N SER A 156 -12.58 -1.23 15.96
CA SER A 156 -13.46 -1.18 14.77
C SER A 156 -12.94 -2.10 13.65
N ALA A 157 -12.15 -3.12 13.98
CA ALA A 157 -11.54 -4.02 13.00
C ALA A 157 -12.57 -4.66 12.05
N LYS A 158 -13.75 -5.03 12.57
CA LYS A 158 -14.85 -5.59 11.74
C LYS A 158 -15.39 -4.59 10.73
N LEU A 159 -15.57 -3.33 11.12
CA LEU A 159 -15.99 -2.25 10.22
C LEU A 159 -14.93 -1.98 9.15
N VAL A 160 -13.66 -1.96 9.54
CA VAL A 160 -12.54 -1.81 8.59
C VAL A 160 -12.56 -2.93 7.54
N ALA A 161 -12.69 -4.19 7.98
CA ALA A 161 -12.79 -5.33 7.08
C ALA A 161 -14.01 -5.24 6.15
N GLU A 162 -15.19 -4.89 6.67
CA GLU A 162 -16.41 -4.72 5.87
C GLU A 162 -16.25 -3.64 4.78
N VAL A 163 -15.67 -2.49 5.12
CA VAL A 163 -15.46 -1.41 4.15
C VAL A 163 -14.43 -1.81 3.09
N LEU A 164 -13.36 -2.53 3.47
CA LEU A 164 -12.39 -3.05 2.50
C LEU A 164 -13.03 -4.06 1.55
N ASP A 165 -13.83 -5.00 2.04
CA ASP A 165 -14.58 -5.96 1.21
C ASP A 165 -15.46 -5.24 0.19
N ARG A 166 -16.18 -4.21 0.62
CA ARG A 166 -17.01 -3.39 -0.25
C ARG A 166 -16.18 -2.60 -1.26
N ALA A 167 -15.07 -1.99 -0.84
CA ALA A 167 -14.19 -1.20 -1.69
C ALA A 167 -13.57 -2.02 -2.82
N ILE A 168 -13.20 -3.28 -2.54
CA ILE A 168 -12.66 -4.24 -3.51
C ILE A 168 -13.62 -4.49 -4.69
N LEU A 169 -14.92 -4.48 -4.40
CA LEU A 169 -15.98 -4.69 -5.40
C LEU A 169 -16.36 -3.39 -6.13
N ASP A 170 -15.85 -2.23 -5.68
CA ASP A 170 -16.19 -0.94 -6.26
C ASP A 170 -15.43 -0.66 -7.56
N LYS A 171 -16.17 -0.53 -8.66
CA LYS A 171 -15.63 -0.20 -9.99
C LYS A 171 -15.34 1.29 -10.17
N ARG A 172 -15.75 2.14 -9.22
CA ARG A 172 -15.53 3.60 -9.30
C ARG A 172 -14.11 3.93 -8.85
N THR A 173 -13.26 4.21 -9.83
CA THR A 173 -11.84 4.48 -9.60
C THR A 173 -11.38 5.88 -9.98
N LYS A 174 -12.31 6.73 -10.46
CA LYS A 174 -12.00 8.05 -10.97
C LYS A 174 -11.63 9.01 -9.83
N GLY A 175 -10.46 9.65 -9.95
CA GLY A 175 -10.01 10.69 -9.00
C GLY A 175 -9.40 10.13 -7.71
N ILE A 176 -9.08 8.84 -7.67
CA ILE A 176 -8.42 8.21 -6.53
C ILE A 176 -6.91 8.46 -6.60
N ASP A 177 -6.32 8.88 -5.48
CA ASP A 177 -4.88 8.86 -5.28
C ASP A 177 -4.44 7.47 -4.81
N TRP A 178 -4.06 6.62 -5.76
CA TRP A 178 -3.62 5.26 -5.46
C TRP A 178 -2.35 5.20 -4.60
N GLY A 179 -1.51 6.23 -4.58
CA GLY A 179 -0.34 6.26 -3.71
C GLY A 179 -0.75 6.38 -2.24
N PHE A 180 -1.70 7.27 -1.96
CA PHE A 180 -2.25 7.45 -0.62
C PHE A 180 -3.05 6.23 -0.16
N VAL A 181 -3.89 5.67 -1.04
CA VAL A 181 -4.64 4.43 -0.76
C VAL A 181 -3.70 3.28 -0.45
N ALA A 182 -2.59 3.13 -1.17
CA ALA A 182 -1.63 2.06 -0.94
C ALA A 182 -1.04 2.09 0.48
N TYR A 183 -0.62 3.28 0.92
CA TYR A 183 -0.16 3.49 2.29
C TYR A 183 -1.28 3.18 3.30
N GLY A 184 -2.48 3.73 3.07
CA GLY A 184 -3.61 3.55 3.98
C GLY A 184 -4.04 2.09 4.13
N VAL A 185 -4.16 1.35 3.03
CA VAL A 185 -4.47 -0.08 3.07
C VAL A 185 -3.39 -0.86 3.82
N GLY A 186 -2.11 -0.53 3.65
CA GLY A 186 -1.02 -1.16 4.41
C GLY A 186 -1.23 -1.05 5.92
N GLU A 187 -1.50 0.17 6.39
CA GLU A 187 -1.77 0.45 7.81
C GLU A 187 -3.02 -0.25 8.33
N LEU A 188 -4.08 -0.31 7.52
CA LEU A 188 -5.32 -1.00 7.90
C LEU A 188 -5.11 -2.50 8.02
N LEU A 189 -4.32 -3.12 7.13
CA LEU A 189 -4.01 -4.55 7.25
C LEU A 189 -3.20 -4.89 8.51
N ASP A 190 -2.29 -4.01 8.92
CA ASP A 190 -1.56 -4.17 10.19
C ASP A 190 -2.50 -4.02 11.40
N LEU A 191 -3.48 -3.11 11.33
CA LEU A 191 -4.53 -3.00 12.34
C LEU A 191 -5.39 -4.27 12.42
N LEU A 192 -5.83 -4.80 11.28
CA LEU A 192 -6.64 -6.02 11.24
C LEU A 192 -5.87 -7.21 11.83
N GLU A 193 -4.59 -7.36 11.48
CA GLU A 193 -3.71 -8.40 12.03
C GLU A 193 -3.54 -8.26 13.55
N ALA A 194 -3.28 -7.05 14.04
CA ALA A 194 -3.07 -6.79 15.47
C ALA A 194 -4.34 -7.01 16.31
N SER A 195 -5.53 -6.82 15.73
CA SER A 195 -6.81 -6.98 16.44
C SER A 195 -7.08 -8.43 16.88
N ASN A 196 -6.56 -9.42 16.14
CA ASN A 196 -6.95 -10.83 16.26
C ASN A 196 -8.47 -11.10 16.16
N GLU A 197 -9.28 -10.15 15.69
CA GLU A 197 -10.73 -10.29 15.54
C GLU A 197 -11.15 -10.81 14.17
N ILE A 198 -10.26 -10.69 13.18
CA ILE A 198 -10.53 -11.06 11.79
C ILE A 198 -9.83 -12.37 11.44
N GLU A 199 -10.52 -13.23 10.71
CA GLU A 199 -9.96 -14.50 10.27
C GLU A 199 -8.76 -14.28 9.33
N LYS A 200 -7.68 -15.04 9.56
CA LYS A 200 -6.47 -14.98 8.73
C LYS A 200 -6.76 -15.19 7.24
N ALA A 201 -7.76 -16.00 6.90
CA ALA A 201 -8.18 -16.23 5.53
C ALA A 201 -8.70 -14.95 4.85
N GLN A 202 -9.47 -14.12 5.58
CA GLN A 202 -9.98 -12.85 5.06
C GLN A 202 -8.85 -11.84 4.87
N ILE A 203 -7.94 -11.71 5.84
CA ILE A 203 -6.78 -10.84 5.70
C ILE A 203 -5.88 -11.31 4.52
N ALA A 204 -5.72 -12.61 4.30
CA ALA A 204 -4.99 -13.15 3.15
C ALA A 204 -5.65 -12.77 1.81
N GLN A 205 -6.99 -12.72 1.74
CA GLN A 205 -7.71 -12.24 0.56
C GLN A 205 -7.42 -10.77 0.28
N PHE A 206 -7.40 -9.93 1.33
CA PHE A 206 -7.00 -8.53 1.19
C PHE A 206 -5.55 -8.38 0.73
N GLU A 207 -4.62 -9.11 1.35
CA GLU A 207 -3.21 -9.11 0.93
C GLU A 207 -3.07 -9.54 -0.53
N TRP A 208 -3.86 -10.50 -0.99
CA TRP A 208 -3.84 -10.96 -2.37
C TRP A 208 -4.37 -9.90 -3.33
N PHE A 209 -5.52 -9.31 -3.03
CA PHE A 209 -6.14 -8.29 -3.87
C PHE A 209 -5.26 -7.04 -3.99
N PHE A 210 -4.72 -6.57 -2.87
CA PHE A 210 -3.91 -5.36 -2.82
C PHE A 210 -2.42 -5.59 -3.11
N LEU A 211 -2.01 -6.82 -3.47
CA LEU A 211 -0.62 -7.16 -3.73
C LEU A 211 0.10 -6.21 -4.71
N PRO A 212 -0.48 -5.80 -5.86
CA PRO A 212 0.17 -4.84 -6.77
C PRO A 212 0.39 -3.48 -6.15
N LEU A 213 -0.56 -3.07 -5.29
CA LEU A 213 -0.63 -1.76 -4.69
C LEU A 213 0.36 -1.64 -3.53
N LEU A 214 0.50 -2.70 -2.74
CA LEU A 214 1.28 -2.71 -1.50
C LEU A 214 2.79 -2.93 -1.70
N ARG A 215 3.25 -3.21 -2.93
CA ARG A 215 4.65 -3.62 -3.23
C ARG A 215 5.72 -2.76 -2.51
N ASN A 216 5.51 -1.45 -2.43
CA ASN A 216 6.45 -0.50 -1.82
C ASN A 216 6.08 -0.05 -0.40
N TYR A 217 4.94 -0.47 0.13
CA TYR A 217 4.38 0.01 1.39
C TYR A 217 4.35 -1.09 2.47
N ARG A 218 3.91 -2.29 2.11
CA ARG A 218 3.76 -3.41 3.04
C ARG A 218 3.95 -4.73 2.32
N ARG A 219 4.80 -5.61 2.87
CA ARG A 219 4.92 -6.98 2.37
C ARG A 219 3.77 -7.85 2.91
N PRO A 220 3.20 -8.77 2.12
CA PRO A 220 2.21 -9.73 2.60
C PRO A 220 2.79 -10.60 3.73
N LYS A 221 2.17 -10.61 4.90
CA LYS A 221 2.65 -11.43 6.03
C LYS A 221 1.95 -12.77 6.05
N ILE A 222 0.63 -12.79 5.86
CA ILE A 222 -0.15 -14.02 5.92
C ILE A 222 0.11 -14.87 4.68
N LEU A 223 0.17 -14.28 3.48
CA LEU A 223 0.50 -15.02 2.27
C LEU A 223 1.93 -15.59 2.31
N TYR A 224 2.90 -14.86 2.88
CA TYR A 224 4.24 -15.41 3.07
C TYR A 224 4.23 -16.55 4.08
N LYS A 225 3.55 -16.40 5.22
CA LYS A 225 3.39 -17.49 6.19
C LYS A 225 2.71 -18.71 5.56
N ALA A 226 1.74 -18.52 4.67
CA ALA A 226 1.11 -19.62 3.93
C ALA A 226 2.13 -20.32 3.02
N LEU A 227 2.88 -19.60 2.19
CA LEU A 227 3.94 -20.18 1.35
C LEU A 227 5.00 -20.92 2.18
N THR A 228 5.40 -20.37 3.32
CA THR A 228 6.43 -20.96 4.21
C THR A 228 5.98 -22.23 4.92
N ASN A 229 4.69 -22.36 5.22
CA ASN A 229 4.17 -23.48 6.01
C ASN A 229 3.46 -24.54 5.16
N ASP A 230 2.97 -24.18 3.96
CA ASP A 230 2.12 -25.03 3.13
C ASP A 230 2.77 -25.23 1.73
N PRO A 231 3.44 -26.38 1.50
CA PRO A 231 4.04 -26.69 0.21
C PRO A 231 2.99 -26.95 -0.89
N GLU A 232 1.77 -27.37 -0.54
CA GLU A 232 0.65 -27.47 -1.47
C GLU A 232 0.24 -26.09 -2.00
N PHE A 233 0.12 -25.09 -1.12
CA PHE A 233 -0.16 -23.73 -1.53
C PHE A 233 0.91 -23.17 -2.48
N PHE A 234 2.20 -23.39 -2.17
CA PHE A 234 3.30 -23.03 -3.08
C PHE A 234 3.15 -23.69 -4.47
N ALA A 235 2.86 -25.00 -4.50
CA ALA A 235 2.67 -25.73 -5.74
C ALA A 235 1.44 -25.24 -6.53
N GLU A 236 0.36 -24.81 -5.87
CA GLU A 236 -0.81 -24.21 -6.51
C GLU A 236 -0.50 -22.83 -7.11
N VAL A 237 0.20 -21.96 -6.36
CA VAL A 237 0.56 -20.61 -6.83
C VAL A 237 1.45 -20.69 -8.07
N LEU A 238 2.38 -21.65 -8.12
CA LEU A 238 3.24 -21.90 -9.29
C LEU A 238 2.47 -22.23 -10.57
N LYS A 239 1.25 -22.78 -10.47
CA LYS A 239 0.44 -23.12 -11.66
C LYS A 239 -0.05 -21.89 -12.41
N TRP A 240 -0.16 -20.74 -11.75
CA TRP A 240 -0.76 -19.56 -12.36
C TRP A 240 0.19 -18.86 -13.35
N PRO A 241 1.46 -18.58 -13.01
CA PRO A 241 2.40 -17.99 -13.95
C PRO A 241 3.09 -18.99 -14.87
N TYR A 242 3.16 -20.27 -14.51
CA TYR A 242 3.93 -21.27 -15.26
C TYR A 242 3.05 -22.36 -15.85
N ARG A 243 3.28 -22.62 -17.14
CA ARG A 243 2.73 -23.78 -17.85
C ARG A 243 3.47 -25.05 -17.42
N ALA A 244 2.78 -26.18 -17.46
CA ALA A 244 3.42 -27.47 -17.28
C ALA A 244 4.33 -27.78 -18.49
N LYS A 245 5.40 -28.54 -18.26
CA LYS A 245 6.28 -29.01 -19.33
C LYS A 245 5.46 -29.83 -20.35
N GLY A 246 5.47 -29.39 -21.61
CA GLY A 246 4.72 -30.03 -22.70
C GLY A 246 3.27 -29.53 -22.85
N GLU A 247 2.86 -28.51 -22.11
CA GLU A 247 1.56 -27.85 -22.28
C GLU A 247 1.60 -26.87 -23.46
N GLU A 248 0.63 -26.99 -24.38
CA GLU A 248 0.52 -26.13 -25.55
C GLU A 248 0.18 -24.68 -25.17
N PRO A 249 0.77 -23.68 -25.84
CA PRO A 249 0.41 -22.29 -25.64
C PRO A 249 -1.06 -22.03 -25.93
N SER A 250 -1.77 -21.45 -24.96
CA SER A 250 -3.09 -20.87 -25.15
C SER A 250 -3.08 -19.39 -24.78
N GLU A 251 -3.95 -18.61 -25.44
CA GLU A 251 -4.19 -17.22 -25.06
C GLU A 251 -4.96 -17.18 -23.72
N PRO A 252 -4.36 -16.60 -22.67
CA PRO A 252 -5.03 -16.49 -21.38
C PRO A 252 -6.13 -15.42 -21.45
N THR A 253 -7.21 -15.63 -20.70
CA THR A 253 -8.17 -14.55 -20.41
C THR A 253 -7.48 -13.43 -19.61
N GLU A 254 -8.09 -12.24 -19.58
CA GLU A 254 -7.58 -11.12 -18.79
C GLU A 254 -7.45 -11.49 -17.30
N GLU A 255 -8.45 -12.16 -16.73
CA GLU A 255 -8.43 -12.67 -15.35
C GLU A 255 -7.27 -13.64 -15.10
N LYS A 256 -7.02 -14.58 -16.02
CA LYS A 256 -5.89 -15.51 -15.92
C LYS A 256 -4.55 -14.77 -16.00
N SER A 257 -4.47 -13.75 -16.87
CA SER A 257 -3.26 -12.93 -17.01
C SER A 257 -2.96 -12.10 -15.77
N ILE A 258 -3.99 -11.53 -15.13
CA ILE A 258 -3.87 -10.83 -13.85
C ILE A 258 -3.40 -11.81 -12.78
N ARG A 259 -4.08 -12.96 -12.63
CA ARG A 259 -3.73 -13.98 -11.64
C ARG A 259 -2.30 -14.51 -11.82
N ALA A 260 -1.88 -14.74 -13.05
CA ALA A 260 -0.51 -15.15 -13.38
C ALA A 260 0.52 -14.12 -12.89
N ARG A 261 0.29 -12.84 -13.19
CA ARG A 261 1.16 -11.74 -12.75
C ARG A 261 1.24 -11.65 -11.22
N LEU A 262 0.10 -11.70 -10.54
CA LEU A 262 0.04 -11.69 -9.08
C LEU A 262 0.76 -12.88 -8.46
N GLY A 263 0.58 -14.08 -9.01
CA GLY A 263 1.26 -15.29 -8.55
C GLY A 263 2.77 -15.18 -8.70
N TYR A 264 3.24 -14.69 -9.85
CA TYR A 264 4.67 -14.44 -10.07
C TYR A 264 5.24 -13.41 -9.09
N ASP A 265 4.53 -12.30 -8.89
CA ASP A 265 4.93 -11.23 -7.97
C ASP A 265 4.97 -11.71 -6.50
N LEU A 266 4.01 -12.55 -6.10
CA LEU A 266 3.98 -13.14 -4.77
C LEU A 266 5.20 -14.05 -4.55
N LEU A 267 5.46 -14.97 -5.48
CA LEU A 267 6.59 -15.90 -5.41
C LEU A 267 7.93 -15.15 -5.38
N ARG A 268 8.09 -14.15 -6.25
CA ARG A 268 9.32 -13.35 -6.34
C ARG A 268 9.57 -12.49 -5.11
N SER A 269 8.52 -11.99 -4.46
CA SER A 269 8.66 -11.13 -3.27
C SER A 269 8.77 -11.93 -1.97
N TRP A 270 8.48 -13.23 -2.00
CA TRP A 270 8.52 -14.11 -0.83
C TRP A 270 9.93 -14.25 -0.26
N THR A 271 10.06 -13.95 1.02
CA THR A 271 11.36 -13.79 1.72
C THR A 271 11.44 -14.55 3.05
N HIS A 272 10.45 -15.40 3.35
CA HIS A 272 10.39 -16.17 4.60
C HIS A 272 10.65 -17.64 4.29
N PRO A 273 11.90 -18.13 4.39
CA PRO A 273 12.21 -19.47 3.97
C PRO A 273 11.61 -20.54 4.90
N PRO A 274 11.22 -21.71 4.36
CA PRO A 274 10.73 -22.83 5.16
C PRO A 274 11.80 -23.31 6.15
N GLY A 275 11.36 -23.73 7.33
CA GLY A 275 12.25 -24.19 8.40
C GLY A 275 12.96 -23.07 9.18
N VAL A 276 12.65 -21.80 8.94
CA VAL A 276 13.10 -20.69 9.81
C VAL A 276 11.92 -20.18 10.63
N ASN A 277 12.09 -20.16 11.95
CA ASN A 277 11.10 -19.67 12.90
C ASN A 277 11.13 -18.14 13.02
N GLU A 278 10.08 -17.56 13.61
CA GLU A 278 9.98 -16.10 13.79
C GLU A 278 11.10 -15.52 14.67
N ASP A 279 11.68 -16.31 15.57
CA ASP A 279 12.83 -15.93 16.41
C ASP A 279 14.19 -16.11 15.70
N GLY A 280 14.18 -16.55 14.44
CA GLY A 280 15.38 -16.82 13.64
C GLY A 280 16.01 -18.20 13.87
N SER A 281 15.46 -19.03 14.76
CA SER A 281 15.92 -20.41 14.92
C SER A 281 15.57 -21.27 13.70
N VAL A 282 16.40 -22.27 13.42
CA VAL A 282 16.27 -23.17 12.27
C VAL A 282 15.77 -24.54 12.70
N ASP A 283 14.72 -25.03 12.04
CA ASP A 283 14.14 -26.36 12.18
C ASP A 283 14.51 -27.22 10.93
N PRO A 284 15.49 -28.14 11.06
CA PRO A 284 15.92 -29.02 9.99
C PRO A 284 14.82 -29.91 9.41
N GLU A 285 13.95 -30.45 10.27
CA GLU A 285 12.90 -31.39 9.86
C GLU A 285 11.81 -30.65 9.08
N LYS A 286 11.44 -29.45 9.53
CA LYS A 286 10.49 -28.60 8.80
C LYS A 286 11.05 -28.17 7.44
N LEU A 287 12.33 -27.80 7.35
CA LEU A 287 12.95 -27.50 6.06
C LEU A 287 12.89 -28.72 5.12
N ARG A 288 13.40 -29.87 5.58
CA ARG A 288 13.51 -31.08 4.74
C ARG A 288 12.15 -31.61 4.29
N SER A 289 11.17 -31.65 5.20
CA SER A 289 9.81 -32.11 4.88
C SER A 289 9.12 -31.18 3.88
N TRP A 290 9.20 -29.86 4.09
CA TRP A 290 8.59 -28.88 3.17
C TRP A 290 9.21 -28.96 1.78
N ILE A 291 10.55 -29.00 1.66
CA ILE A 291 11.25 -29.01 0.37
C ILE A 291 10.97 -30.31 -0.38
N THR A 292 11.03 -31.45 0.30
CA THR A 292 10.70 -32.75 -0.30
C THR A 292 9.29 -32.73 -0.87
N ARG A 293 8.32 -32.27 -0.06
CA ARG A 293 6.92 -32.24 -0.46
C ARG A 293 6.63 -31.28 -1.61
N ALA A 294 7.19 -30.07 -1.57
CA ALA A 294 7.04 -29.08 -2.64
C ALA A 294 7.59 -29.60 -3.97
N ARG A 295 8.74 -30.29 -3.94
CA ARG A 295 9.35 -30.88 -5.13
C ARG A 295 8.51 -32.05 -5.65
N GLU A 296 8.06 -32.96 -4.80
CA GLU A 296 7.15 -34.05 -5.22
C GLU A 296 5.92 -33.54 -5.99
N LEU A 297 5.24 -32.52 -5.45
CA LEU A 297 4.04 -31.94 -6.04
C LEU A 297 4.29 -31.26 -7.39
N THR A 298 5.41 -30.53 -7.49
CA THR A 298 5.75 -29.74 -8.69
C THR A 298 6.38 -30.60 -9.78
N HIS A 299 7.09 -31.67 -9.43
CA HIS A 299 7.49 -32.70 -10.38
C HIS A 299 6.27 -33.41 -10.98
N ALA A 300 5.31 -33.83 -10.15
CA ALA A 300 4.10 -34.50 -10.59
C ALA A 300 3.25 -33.64 -11.56
N ASN A 301 3.35 -32.31 -11.46
CA ASN A 301 2.60 -31.38 -12.29
C ASN A 301 3.43 -30.70 -13.41
N GLY A 302 4.66 -31.15 -13.65
CA GLY A 302 5.50 -30.71 -14.77
C GLY A 302 6.17 -29.35 -14.60
N ARG A 303 6.38 -28.88 -13.36
CA ARG A 303 6.98 -27.57 -13.02
C ARG A 303 8.23 -27.67 -12.14
N ALA A 304 8.94 -28.79 -12.18
CA ALA A 304 10.12 -29.06 -11.35
C ALA A 304 11.18 -27.94 -11.40
N ASP A 305 11.67 -27.60 -12.60
CA ASP A 305 12.78 -26.65 -12.76
C ASP A 305 12.42 -25.26 -12.23
N VAL A 306 11.21 -24.76 -12.55
CA VAL A 306 10.74 -23.45 -12.06
C VAL A 306 10.45 -23.47 -10.56
N ALA A 307 10.03 -24.61 -10.01
CA ALA A 307 9.84 -24.76 -8.58
C ALA A 307 11.18 -24.70 -7.84
N ASP A 308 12.15 -25.50 -8.26
CA ASP A 308 13.51 -25.51 -7.70
C ASP A 308 14.14 -24.10 -7.77
N HIS A 309 13.88 -23.36 -8.85
CA HIS A 309 14.34 -21.98 -8.99
C HIS A 309 13.74 -21.02 -7.93
N HIS A 310 12.42 -21.05 -7.71
CA HIS A 310 11.76 -20.23 -6.68
C HIS A 310 12.10 -20.67 -5.25
N ILE A 311 12.24 -21.98 -5.03
CA ILE A 311 12.75 -22.54 -3.79
C ILE A 311 14.15 -21.97 -3.51
N GLY A 312 15.04 -21.98 -4.49
CA GLY A 312 16.36 -21.40 -4.34
C GLY A 312 16.31 -19.91 -3.97
N GLN A 313 15.46 -19.13 -4.63
CA GLN A 313 15.33 -17.69 -4.34
C GLN A 313 14.93 -17.41 -2.89
N VAL A 314 13.95 -18.14 -2.33
CA VAL A 314 13.58 -17.93 -0.93
C VAL A 314 14.68 -18.40 0.03
N LEU A 315 15.41 -19.47 -0.31
CA LEU A 315 16.52 -19.98 0.50
C LEU A 315 17.71 -19.02 0.57
N ALA A 316 17.82 -18.05 -0.34
CA ALA A 316 18.79 -16.96 -0.22
C ALA A 316 18.63 -16.13 1.07
N HIS A 317 17.43 -16.13 1.67
CA HIS A 317 17.10 -15.43 2.91
C HIS A 317 17.39 -16.24 4.19
N TYR A 318 18.02 -17.41 4.09
CA TYR A 318 18.40 -18.19 5.28
C TYR A 318 19.40 -17.44 6.17
N PRO A 319 19.35 -17.64 7.51
CA PRO A 319 20.31 -17.04 8.42
C PRO A 319 21.73 -17.61 8.25
N LYS A 320 22.69 -16.96 8.92
CA LYS A 320 24.05 -17.49 9.09
C LYS A 320 24.03 -18.70 10.03
N GLY A 321 25.03 -19.56 9.87
CA GLY A 321 25.30 -20.67 10.77
C GLY A 321 25.90 -20.23 12.10
N ILE A 322 26.02 -21.20 13.01
CA ILE A 322 26.63 -21.01 14.32
C ILE A 322 28.10 -20.62 14.18
N ASP A 323 28.77 -21.13 13.14
CA ASP A 323 30.15 -20.78 12.76
C ASP A 323 30.31 -19.37 12.14
N GLY A 324 29.22 -18.61 12.04
CA GLY A 324 29.16 -17.27 11.46
C GLY A 324 29.29 -17.23 9.94
N ALA A 325 29.35 -18.37 9.26
CA ALA A 325 29.31 -18.44 7.80
C ALA A 325 27.87 -18.56 7.29
N TRP A 326 27.62 -17.96 6.13
CA TRP A 326 26.35 -18.14 5.43
C TRP A 326 26.48 -19.23 4.34
N PRO A 327 25.45 -20.07 4.12
CA PRO A 327 24.20 -20.17 4.89
C PRO A 327 24.34 -20.99 6.18
N HIS A 328 23.28 -21.09 6.99
CA HIS A 328 23.20 -22.00 8.14
C HIS A 328 23.48 -23.47 7.76
N GLU A 329 24.10 -24.23 8.66
CA GLU A 329 24.57 -25.61 8.47
C GLU A 329 23.48 -26.52 7.87
N THR A 330 22.26 -26.45 8.43
CA THR A 330 21.07 -27.13 7.91
C THR A 330 20.81 -26.94 6.42
N LEU A 331 21.00 -25.72 5.89
CA LEU A 331 20.83 -25.45 4.47
C LEU A 331 22.02 -25.97 3.65
N ARG A 332 23.24 -25.98 4.23
CA ARG A 332 24.42 -26.57 3.56
C ARG A 332 24.22 -28.06 3.36
N ASP A 333 23.79 -28.77 4.40
CA ASP A 333 23.48 -30.20 4.33
C ASP A 333 22.41 -30.47 3.27
N LEU A 334 21.34 -29.66 3.24
CA LEU A 334 20.30 -29.77 2.21
C LEU A 334 20.87 -29.57 0.81
N ILE A 335 21.74 -28.58 0.58
CA ILE A 335 22.35 -28.33 -0.73
C ILE A 335 23.23 -29.50 -1.15
N GLU A 336 24.03 -30.06 -0.24
CA GLU A 336 24.86 -31.24 -0.52
C GLU A 336 24.01 -32.46 -0.89
N ASP A 337 22.93 -32.69 -0.15
CA ASP A 337 22.03 -33.83 -0.32
C ASP A 337 21.22 -33.74 -1.62
N LEU A 338 20.64 -32.57 -1.91
CA LEU A 338 19.76 -32.40 -3.07
C LEU A 338 20.53 -32.36 -4.39
N GLY A 339 21.72 -31.73 -4.41
CA GLY A 339 22.53 -31.58 -5.62
C GLY A 339 21.80 -30.97 -6.82
N SER A 340 20.77 -30.12 -6.59
CA SER A 340 19.97 -29.49 -7.66
C SER A 340 20.61 -28.20 -8.15
N GLU A 341 21.06 -28.17 -9.40
CA GLU A 341 21.60 -26.97 -10.03
C GLU A 341 20.58 -25.83 -10.15
N GLU A 342 19.29 -26.14 -10.26
CA GLU A 342 18.24 -25.11 -10.36
C GLU A 342 17.98 -24.42 -9.02
N ILE A 343 18.04 -25.17 -7.90
CA ILE A 343 18.04 -24.57 -6.55
C ILE A 343 19.29 -23.70 -6.38
N GLU A 344 20.46 -24.19 -6.77
CA GLU A 344 21.71 -23.43 -6.69
C GLU A 344 21.64 -22.11 -7.46
N LYS A 345 21.13 -22.12 -8.71
CA LYS A 345 20.90 -20.91 -9.52
C LYS A 345 19.88 -19.98 -8.87
N GLY A 346 18.79 -20.53 -8.35
CA GLY A 346 17.76 -19.78 -7.64
C GLY A 346 18.32 -19.03 -6.43
N ILE A 347 19.17 -19.69 -5.62
CA ILE A 347 19.84 -19.07 -4.47
C ILE A 347 20.71 -17.89 -4.92
N ILE A 348 21.52 -18.06 -5.96
CA ILE A 348 22.37 -16.99 -6.48
C ILE A 348 21.51 -15.79 -6.90
N ILE A 349 20.42 -16.03 -7.64
CA ILE A 349 19.50 -14.97 -8.06
C ILE A 349 18.81 -14.29 -6.88
N GLY A 350 18.38 -15.07 -5.88
CA GLY A 350 17.82 -14.54 -4.64
C GLY A 350 18.78 -13.60 -3.91
N ILE A 351 20.07 -13.97 -3.82
CA ILE A 351 21.12 -13.12 -3.25
C ILE A 351 21.21 -11.79 -3.99
N TYR A 352 21.32 -11.82 -5.33
CA TYR A 352 21.39 -10.58 -6.12
C TYR A 352 20.14 -9.71 -5.95
N ASN A 353 18.96 -10.31 -5.97
CA ASN A 353 17.70 -9.60 -5.79
C ASN A 353 17.53 -9.00 -4.38
N SER A 354 18.17 -9.59 -3.37
CA SER A 354 18.13 -9.09 -1.99
C SER A 354 18.92 -7.80 -1.78
N ARG A 355 19.80 -7.43 -2.72
CA ARG A 355 20.69 -6.26 -2.61
C ARG A 355 19.96 -4.92 -2.66
N GLY A 356 18.75 -4.87 -3.22
CA GLY A 356 17.92 -3.65 -3.26
C GLY A 356 18.54 -2.51 -4.07
N VAL A 357 18.13 -1.27 -3.75
CA VAL A 357 18.65 -0.05 -4.39
C VAL A 357 20.04 0.26 -3.85
N ILE A 358 21.02 0.38 -4.74
CA ILE A 358 22.40 0.74 -4.40
C ILE A 358 22.59 2.22 -4.71
N SER A 359 22.99 2.99 -3.70
CA SER A 359 23.47 4.37 -3.86
C SER A 359 25.00 4.38 -3.79
N ARG A 360 25.64 5.15 -4.66
CA ARG A 360 27.10 5.28 -4.72
C ARG A 360 27.49 6.74 -4.78
N SER A 361 28.67 7.05 -4.24
CA SER A 361 29.32 8.34 -4.38
C SER A 361 29.99 8.46 -5.76
N ILE A 362 30.19 9.69 -6.24
CA ILE A 362 30.95 9.95 -7.47
C ILE A 362 32.37 9.39 -7.30
N GLY A 363 32.84 8.61 -8.26
CA GLY A 363 34.18 8.01 -8.25
C GLY A 363 34.36 6.77 -7.34
N GLU A 364 33.31 6.28 -6.67
CA GLU A 364 33.42 5.14 -5.72
C GLU A 364 33.79 3.81 -6.41
N GLY A 365 33.48 3.69 -7.70
CA GLY A 365 33.73 2.48 -8.50
C GLY A 365 33.08 1.23 -7.90
N GLY A 366 33.76 0.09 -8.02
CA GLY A 366 33.31 -1.22 -7.55
C GLY A 366 33.67 -1.58 -6.11
N THR A 367 33.90 -0.60 -5.24
CA THR A 367 34.38 -0.86 -3.85
C THR A 367 33.39 -1.71 -3.05
N GLN A 368 32.09 -1.36 -3.07
CA GLN A 368 31.06 -2.11 -2.34
C GLN A 368 30.95 -3.57 -2.80
N GLU A 369 31.03 -3.80 -4.11
CA GLU A 369 31.01 -5.14 -4.70
C GLU A 369 32.19 -6.00 -4.22
N ARG A 370 33.40 -5.43 -4.15
CA ARG A 370 34.58 -6.13 -3.65
C ARG A 370 34.44 -6.53 -2.19
N GLU A 371 33.95 -5.64 -1.33
CA GLU A 371 33.70 -5.97 0.07
C GLU A 371 32.70 -7.13 0.22
N ILE A 372 31.66 -7.14 -0.62
CA ILE A 372 30.70 -8.25 -0.65
C ILE A 372 31.38 -9.54 -1.13
N ALA A 373 32.16 -9.48 -2.21
CA ALA A 373 32.87 -10.62 -2.75
C ALA A 373 33.86 -11.23 -1.74
N GLU A 374 34.68 -10.40 -1.08
CA GLU A 374 35.60 -10.81 -0.02
C GLU A 374 34.89 -11.54 1.12
N ARG A 375 33.74 -11.01 1.56
CA ARG A 375 32.91 -11.66 2.59
C ARG A 375 32.42 -13.04 2.15
N TYR A 376 32.03 -13.22 0.90
CA TYR A 376 31.65 -14.53 0.38
C TYR A 376 32.87 -15.46 0.27
N LEU A 377 34.04 -14.97 -0.12
CA LEU A 377 35.28 -15.76 -0.14
C LEU A 377 35.70 -16.23 1.26
N ASP A 378 35.45 -15.43 2.30
CA ASP A 378 35.65 -15.85 3.69
C ASP A 378 34.73 -17.01 4.09
N TYR A 379 33.48 -17.02 3.63
CA TYR A 379 32.61 -18.17 3.81
C TYR A 379 33.14 -19.40 3.06
N VAL A 380 33.62 -19.26 1.82
CA VAL A 380 34.19 -20.38 1.05
C VAL A 380 35.30 -21.10 1.84
N ARG A 381 36.18 -20.35 2.52
CA ARG A 381 37.27 -20.91 3.33
C ARG A 381 36.77 -21.81 4.46
N LYS A 382 35.64 -21.47 5.08
CA LYS A 382 35.01 -22.27 6.16
C LYS A 382 34.25 -23.48 5.64
N LEU A 383 33.76 -23.41 4.40
CA LEU A 383 32.85 -24.41 3.82
C LEU A 383 33.57 -25.51 3.05
N SER A 384 34.73 -25.22 2.46
CA SER A 384 35.37 -26.05 1.43
C SER A 384 35.63 -27.51 1.83
N ASP A 385 35.91 -27.77 3.11
CA ASP A 385 36.29 -29.10 3.59
C ASP A 385 35.08 -30.02 3.82
N ASN A 386 33.95 -29.46 4.25
CA ASN A 386 32.77 -30.24 4.68
C ASN A 386 31.57 -30.10 3.74
N TRP A 387 31.44 -28.98 3.03
CA TRP A 387 30.31 -28.68 2.13
C TRP A 387 30.80 -28.17 0.76
N PRO A 388 31.37 -29.05 -0.07
CA PRO A 388 32.03 -28.65 -1.32
C PRO A 388 31.05 -28.11 -2.38
N ARG A 389 29.79 -28.53 -2.45
CA ARG A 389 28.79 -27.91 -3.35
C ARG A 389 28.43 -26.53 -2.87
N THR A 390 28.16 -26.40 -1.57
CA THR A 390 27.83 -25.10 -0.96
C THR A 390 28.97 -24.11 -1.15
N ALA A 391 30.22 -24.53 -0.92
CA ALA A 391 31.41 -23.71 -1.16
C ALA A 391 31.51 -23.25 -2.63
N ARG A 392 31.19 -24.12 -3.61
CA ARG A 392 31.16 -23.73 -5.03
C ARG A 392 30.06 -22.72 -5.34
N LEU A 393 28.88 -22.88 -4.76
CA LEU A 393 27.77 -21.93 -4.91
C LEU A 393 28.18 -20.56 -4.36
N VAL A 394 28.70 -20.51 -3.13
CA VAL A 394 29.15 -19.28 -2.47
C VAL A 394 30.28 -18.62 -3.25
N LYS A 395 31.20 -19.41 -3.81
CA LYS A 395 32.26 -18.90 -4.69
C LYS A 395 31.72 -18.27 -5.97
N LYS A 396 30.74 -18.90 -6.64
CA LYS A 396 30.09 -18.31 -7.83
C LYS A 396 29.45 -16.97 -7.51
N THR A 397 28.88 -16.81 -6.32
CA THR A 397 28.36 -15.52 -5.85
C THR A 397 29.47 -14.48 -5.72
N ALA A 398 30.59 -14.83 -5.08
CA ALA A 398 31.75 -13.95 -4.96
C ALA A 398 32.29 -13.52 -6.33
N ASP A 399 32.49 -14.47 -7.24
CA ASP A 399 33.01 -14.22 -8.59
C ASP A 399 32.10 -13.28 -9.39
N GLY A 400 30.78 -13.38 -9.21
CA GLY A 400 29.85 -12.47 -9.88
C GLY A 400 29.89 -11.04 -9.31
N TYR A 401 30.05 -10.88 -7.99
CA TYR A 401 30.29 -9.55 -7.41
C TYR A 401 31.62 -8.95 -7.86
N GLU A 402 32.69 -9.74 -8.00
CA GLU A 402 33.96 -9.27 -8.59
C GLU A 402 33.80 -8.78 -10.04
N LEU A 403 32.97 -9.46 -10.83
CA LEU A 403 32.66 -9.00 -12.19
C LEU A 403 31.88 -7.69 -12.18
N ASP A 404 30.93 -7.52 -11.27
CA ASP A 404 30.18 -6.28 -11.10
C ASP A 404 31.09 -5.14 -10.61
N ALA A 405 32.02 -5.41 -9.70
CA ALA A 405 33.01 -4.43 -9.26
C ALA A 405 33.78 -3.82 -10.43
N ARG A 406 34.30 -4.68 -11.31
CA ARG A 406 35.05 -4.26 -12.50
C ARG A 406 34.21 -3.47 -13.51
N ARG A 407 32.90 -3.73 -13.56
CA ARG A 407 31.98 -2.97 -14.42
C ARG A 407 31.76 -1.58 -13.86
N GLU A 408 31.60 -1.46 -12.55
CA GLU A 408 31.41 -0.16 -11.89
C GLU A 408 32.67 0.69 -11.90
N ASP A 409 33.87 0.11 -11.78
CA ASP A 409 35.12 0.90 -11.95
C ASP A 409 35.20 1.54 -13.33
N LYS A 410 34.95 0.76 -14.39
CA LYS A 410 34.95 1.26 -15.76
C LYS A 410 33.91 2.35 -15.97
N ARG A 411 32.78 2.25 -15.27
CA ARG A 411 31.73 3.27 -15.32
C ARG A 411 32.17 4.55 -14.61
N ALA A 412 32.79 4.44 -13.43
CA ALA A 412 33.33 5.57 -12.70
C ALA A 412 34.42 6.32 -13.49
N GLU A 413 35.34 5.58 -14.13
CA GLU A 413 36.37 6.16 -15.00
C GLU A 413 35.75 6.98 -16.15
N LEU A 414 34.73 6.44 -16.82
CA LEU A 414 34.02 7.14 -17.90
C LEU A 414 33.27 8.38 -17.40
N ASP A 415 32.66 8.32 -16.21
CA ASP A 415 31.93 9.44 -15.64
C ASP A 415 32.88 10.57 -15.18
N GLU A 416 34.09 10.24 -14.72
CA GLU A 416 35.14 11.21 -14.42
C GLU A 416 35.66 11.90 -15.69
N ASP A 417 35.92 11.13 -16.76
CA ASP A 417 36.37 11.65 -18.07
C ASP A 417 35.33 12.57 -18.74
N LEU A 418 34.04 12.39 -18.45
CA LEU A 418 32.95 13.24 -18.98
C LEU A 418 32.71 14.50 -18.15
N MET A 419 33.20 14.55 -16.91
CA MET A 419 33.05 15.68 -15.99
C MET A 419 34.31 16.55 -15.88
N GLY A 420 35.47 16.06 -16.30
CA GLY A 420 36.71 16.83 -16.46
C GLY A 420 36.81 17.55 -17.79
#